data_AF-A0A1D7VX37-F1
#
_entry.id   AF-A0A1D7VX37-F1
#
_cell.length_a   1.000
_cell.length_b   1.000
_cell.length_c   1.000
_cell.angle_alpha   90.00
_cell.angle_beta   90.00
_cell.angle_gamma   90.00
#
_symmetry.space_group_name_H-M   'P 1'
#
loop_
_entity.id
_entity.type
_entity.pdbx_description
1 polymer ?
#
loop_
_entity_poly.entity_id
_entity_poly.type
_entity_poly.pdbx_seq_one_letter_code
_entity_poly.pdbx_strand_id
1 'polypeptide(L)'
;MTGGPVTVRRRAGPAGLLLVVAVAAWVYLVTRWGGMQAMPGTMGLGLAAFLAVWTLMTAAMMLPATAPVAALYARTITVHRAPRMVVFTVAYLLVWAAAGLPAYGLAAGLGRAASLPAATGTAVAAAVFAVSGLYQLTPLKDRCLARCRSPIGLMLRYASYPRTSRDVCAGAHHGAFCLGCCWSLMVLLAAFGVMNLWAMVALTAVITAEKLAPAGYLVARVVGFASIALAVAVFWFPALAPGLTGGGTAGM
;
A
#
# COMPACT_ATOMS: atom_id res chain seq x y z
N MET A 1 -36.96 -3.28 -39.78
CA MET A 1 -36.25 -2.65 -38.65
C MET A 1 -35.45 -3.74 -37.93
N THR A 2 -34.20 -3.96 -38.33
CA THR A 2 -33.32 -4.98 -37.74
C THR A 2 -32.40 -4.30 -36.72
N GLY A 3 -32.67 -4.53 -35.44
CA GLY A 3 -31.83 -4.09 -34.34
C GLY A 3 -30.53 -4.90 -34.34
N GLY A 4 -29.45 -4.31 -34.85
CA GLY A 4 -28.12 -4.89 -34.74
C GLY A 4 -27.70 -4.98 -33.25
N PRO A 5 -26.97 -6.03 -32.85
CA PRO A 5 -26.46 -6.13 -31.49
C PRO A 5 -25.50 -4.95 -31.24
N VAL A 6 -25.91 -4.03 -30.37
CA VAL A 6 -25.01 -3.02 -29.82
C VAL A 6 -23.99 -3.78 -28.97
N THR A 7 -22.86 -4.14 -29.58
CA THR A 7 -21.69 -4.58 -28.83
C THR A 7 -21.24 -3.37 -28.01
N VAL A 8 -21.73 -3.28 -26.77
CA VAL A 8 -21.18 -2.39 -25.76
C VAL A 8 -19.79 -2.90 -25.49
N ARG A 9 -18.83 -2.49 -26.32
CA ARG A 9 -17.42 -2.61 -26.04
C ARG A 9 -17.22 -1.71 -24.82
N ARG A 10 -17.37 -2.29 -23.63
CA ARG A 10 -17.02 -1.67 -22.35
C ARG A 10 -15.52 -1.38 -22.44
N ARG A 11 -15.15 -0.28 -23.09
CA ARG A 11 -13.82 0.29 -22.97
C ARG A 11 -13.76 0.67 -21.51
N ALA A 12 -13.16 -0.22 -20.72
CA ALA A 12 -12.87 0.02 -19.33
C ALA A 12 -12.27 1.41 -19.28
N GLY A 13 -12.93 2.31 -18.55
CA GLY A 13 -12.41 3.65 -18.39
C GLY A 13 -10.97 3.58 -17.86
N PRO A 14 -10.22 4.67 -17.89
CA PRO A 14 -8.88 4.74 -17.29
C PRO A 14 -8.82 4.26 -15.83
N ALA A 15 -9.91 4.37 -15.05
CA ALA A 15 -10.01 3.72 -13.73
C ALA A 15 -10.00 2.19 -13.82
N GLY A 16 -10.64 1.64 -14.85
CA GLY A 16 -10.63 0.22 -15.17
C GLY A 16 -9.24 -0.29 -15.54
N LEU A 17 -8.34 0.52 -16.13
CA LEU A 17 -6.95 0.12 -16.33
C LEU A 17 -6.25 -0.14 -15.00
N LEU A 18 -6.34 0.79 -14.03
CA LEU A 18 -5.73 0.62 -12.71
C LEU A 18 -6.32 -0.60 -11.98
N LEU A 19 -7.63 -0.79 -12.06
CA LEU A 19 -8.30 -1.95 -11.45
C LEU A 19 -7.88 -3.27 -12.11
N VAL A 20 -7.76 -3.32 -13.44
CA VAL A 20 -7.26 -4.50 -14.15
C VAL A 20 -5.83 -4.83 -13.73
N VAL A 21 -4.95 -3.82 -13.63
CA VAL A 21 -3.57 -4.02 -13.15
C VAL A 21 -3.57 -4.50 -11.69
N ALA A 22 -4.41 -3.92 -10.84
CA ALA A 22 -4.52 -4.32 -9.44
C ALA A 22 -5.01 -5.77 -9.30
N VAL A 23 -6.03 -6.18 -10.06
CA VAL A 23 -6.56 -7.54 -10.06
C VAL A 23 -5.51 -8.51 -10.59
N ALA A 24 -4.82 -8.18 -11.69
CA ALA A 24 -3.74 -9.02 -12.21
C ALA A 24 -2.61 -9.19 -11.19
N ALA A 25 -2.23 -8.11 -10.48
CA ALA A 25 -1.24 -8.18 -9.41
C ALA A 25 -1.71 -9.06 -8.24
N TRP A 26 -2.95 -8.92 -7.78
CA TRP A 26 -3.53 -9.78 -6.76
C TRP A 26 -3.56 -11.25 -7.16
N VAL A 27 -4.04 -11.55 -8.38
CA VAL A 27 -4.08 -12.93 -8.91
C VAL A 27 -2.68 -13.53 -8.93
N TYR A 28 -1.68 -12.78 -9.42
CA TYR A 28 -0.30 -13.25 -9.40
C TYR A 28 0.21 -13.50 -7.97
N LEU A 29 -0.03 -12.58 -7.03
CA LEU A 29 0.43 -12.71 -5.64
C LEU A 29 -0.23 -13.91 -4.95
N VAL A 30 -1.53 -14.11 -5.13
CA VAL A 30 -2.28 -15.23 -4.56
C VAL A 30 -1.86 -16.56 -5.19
N THR A 31 -1.69 -16.63 -6.51
CA THR A 31 -1.27 -17.88 -7.18
C THR A 31 0.15 -18.29 -6.80
N ARG A 32 1.03 -17.35 -6.51
CA ARG A 32 2.46 -17.61 -6.24
C ARG A 32 2.77 -17.74 -4.75
N TRP A 33 2.07 -17.02 -3.87
CA TRP A 33 2.31 -17.02 -2.41
C TRP A 33 1.10 -17.48 -1.57
N GLY A 34 -0.02 -17.88 -2.19
CA GLY A 34 -1.27 -18.30 -1.55
C GLY A 34 -1.16 -19.34 -0.45
N GLY A 35 -0.29 -20.32 -0.64
CA GLY A 35 -0.08 -21.43 0.29
C GLY A 35 1.21 -21.34 1.09
N MET A 36 1.98 -20.26 0.96
CA MET A 36 3.24 -20.11 1.69
C MET A 36 3.01 -19.45 3.05
N GLN A 37 3.74 -19.92 4.05
CA GLN A 37 3.76 -19.27 5.36
C GLN A 37 4.43 -17.89 5.24
N ALA A 38 4.00 -16.96 6.09
CA ALA A 38 4.59 -15.62 6.11
C ALA A 38 6.07 -15.72 6.50
N MET A 39 6.93 -15.08 5.71
CA MET A 39 8.38 -15.14 5.90
C MET A 39 8.87 -13.86 6.58
N PRO A 40 9.75 -13.96 7.59
CA PRO A 40 10.38 -12.80 8.19
C PRO A 40 11.34 -12.12 7.19
N GLY A 41 11.53 -10.81 7.37
CA GLY A 41 12.52 -10.03 6.66
C GLY A 41 12.34 -9.97 5.13
N THR A 42 13.43 -10.12 4.36
CA THR A 42 13.43 -9.91 2.90
C THR A 42 12.92 -11.12 2.11
N MET A 43 12.40 -12.16 2.77
CA MET A 43 12.05 -13.46 2.16
C MET A 43 13.27 -14.17 1.50
N GLY A 44 14.49 -13.82 1.90
CA GLY A 44 15.72 -14.32 1.27
C GLY A 44 16.01 -13.71 -0.11
N LEU A 45 15.20 -12.73 -0.54
CA LEU A 45 15.42 -12.05 -1.83
C LEU A 45 16.52 -11.00 -1.71
N GLY A 46 17.33 -10.89 -2.76
CA GLY A 46 18.20 -9.73 -2.97
C GLY A 46 17.39 -8.48 -3.33
N LEU A 47 18.03 -7.31 -3.24
CA LEU A 47 17.40 -6.00 -3.41
C LEU A 47 16.53 -5.89 -4.68
N ALA A 48 17.04 -6.27 -5.84
CA ALA A 48 16.31 -6.14 -7.10
C ALA A 48 15.02 -6.97 -7.13
N ALA A 49 15.09 -8.22 -6.67
CA ALA A 49 13.92 -9.11 -6.60
C ALA A 49 12.92 -8.64 -5.53
N PHE A 50 13.41 -8.16 -4.39
CA PHE A 50 12.56 -7.56 -3.37
C PHE A 50 11.82 -6.34 -3.89
N LEU A 51 12.49 -5.41 -4.60
CA LEU A 51 11.85 -4.23 -5.17
C LEU A 51 10.78 -4.60 -6.20
N ALA A 52 10.99 -5.65 -7.00
CA ALA A 52 9.99 -6.14 -7.93
C ALA A 52 8.74 -6.65 -7.20
N VAL A 53 8.91 -7.51 -6.18
CA VAL A 53 7.80 -8.05 -5.39
C VAL A 53 7.11 -6.94 -4.58
N TRP A 54 7.86 -6.02 -3.99
CA TRP A 54 7.35 -4.85 -3.29
C TRP A 54 6.49 -3.96 -4.20
N THR A 55 6.97 -3.67 -5.41
CA THR A 55 6.23 -2.86 -6.38
C THR A 55 4.94 -3.58 -6.81
N LEU A 56 4.99 -4.90 -6.97
CA LEU A 56 3.80 -5.70 -7.30
C LEU A 56 2.78 -5.72 -6.17
N MET A 57 3.24 -5.92 -4.92
CA MET A 57 2.43 -5.88 -3.71
C MET A 57 1.78 -4.51 -3.52
N THR A 58 2.55 -3.43 -3.63
CA THR A 58 2.03 -2.06 -3.52
C THR A 58 1.06 -1.73 -4.66
N ALA A 59 1.29 -2.23 -5.88
CA ALA A 59 0.34 -2.10 -6.97
C ALA A 59 -1.00 -2.79 -6.64
N ALA A 60 -0.96 -4.04 -6.16
CA ALA A 60 -2.16 -4.78 -5.76
C ALA A 60 -2.95 -4.06 -4.67
N MET A 61 -2.27 -3.54 -3.65
CA MET A 61 -2.91 -2.96 -2.48
C MET A 61 -3.34 -1.50 -2.65
N MET A 62 -2.59 -0.69 -3.43
CA MET A 62 -2.79 0.77 -3.46
C MET A 62 -3.54 1.28 -4.69
N LEU A 63 -3.45 0.59 -5.83
CA LEU A 63 -4.17 0.99 -7.05
C LEU A 63 -5.70 1.01 -6.90
N PRO A 64 -6.35 0.08 -6.16
CA PRO A 64 -7.80 0.14 -5.95
C PRO A 64 -8.26 1.44 -5.29
N ALA A 65 -7.57 1.87 -4.22
CA ALA A 65 -7.90 3.10 -3.50
C ALA A 65 -7.52 4.38 -4.28
N THR A 66 -6.65 4.26 -5.28
CA THR A 66 -6.23 5.37 -6.17
C THR A 66 -7.16 5.54 -7.37
N ALA A 67 -7.92 4.49 -7.74
CA ALA A 67 -8.75 4.47 -8.94
C ALA A 67 -9.76 5.62 -9.05
N PRO A 68 -10.45 6.07 -7.98
CA PRO A 68 -11.41 7.18 -8.09
C PRO A 68 -10.75 8.52 -8.47
N VAL A 69 -9.61 8.84 -7.87
CA VAL A 69 -8.85 10.08 -8.18
C VAL A 69 -8.27 10.00 -9.59
N ALA A 70 -7.71 8.86 -9.97
CA ALA A 70 -7.22 8.62 -11.32
C ALA A 70 -8.33 8.74 -12.37
N ALA A 71 -9.56 8.30 -12.06
CA ALA A 71 -10.71 8.45 -12.94
C ALA A 71 -11.07 9.93 -13.16
N LEU A 72 -11.08 10.74 -12.10
CA LEU A 72 -11.32 12.18 -12.19
C LEU A 72 -10.24 12.88 -13.01
N TYR A 73 -8.98 12.55 -12.75
CA TYR A 73 -7.86 13.09 -13.52
C TYR A 73 -7.99 12.77 -15.01
N ALA A 74 -8.33 11.52 -15.33
CA ALA A 74 -8.46 11.10 -16.70
C ALA A 74 -9.64 11.76 -17.45
N ARG A 75 -10.67 12.25 -16.75
CA ARG A 75 -11.73 13.08 -17.35
C ARG A 75 -11.20 14.42 -17.85
N THR A 76 -10.11 14.94 -17.28
CA THR A 76 -9.42 16.15 -17.76
C THR A 76 -8.60 15.91 -19.04
N ILE A 77 -8.37 14.65 -19.42
CA ILE A 77 -7.57 14.27 -20.58
C ILE A 77 -8.50 13.95 -21.75
N THR A 78 -8.42 14.76 -22.80
CA THR A 78 -9.23 14.65 -24.02
C THR A 78 -8.54 13.86 -25.14
N VAL A 79 -7.21 13.89 -25.22
CA VAL A 79 -6.40 13.26 -26.28
C VAL A 79 -5.40 12.28 -25.67
N HIS A 80 -5.16 11.15 -26.34
CA HIS A 80 -4.21 10.10 -25.93
C HIS A 80 -4.40 9.64 -24.46
N ARG A 81 -5.64 9.51 -24.01
CA ARG A 81 -5.98 9.24 -22.60
C ARG A 81 -5.30 7.99 -22.03
N ALA A 82 -5.31 6.87 -22.74
CA ALA A 82 -4.72 5.62 -22.26
C ALA A 82 -3.22 5.72 -21.99
N PRO A 83 -2.35 6.10 -22.97
CA PRO A 83 -0.91 6.19 -22.71
C PRO A 83 -0.56 7.25 -21.66
N ARG A 84 -1.30 8.36 -21.59
CA ARG A 84 -1.10 9.38 -20.55
C ARG A 84 -1.42 8.87 -19.14
N MET A 85 -2.44 8.02 -19.00
CA MET A 85 -2.75 7.36 -17.73
C MET A 85 -1.74 6.26 -17.38
N VAL A 86 -1.12 5.61 -18.38
CA VAL A 86 0.03 4.72 -18.14
C VAL A 86 1.19 5.53 -17.55
N VAL A 87 1.53 6.69 -18.12
CA VAL A 87 2.58 7.58 -17.59
C VAL A 87 2.29 8.00 -16.15
N PHE A 88 1.05 8.42 -15.86
CA PHE A 88 0.61 8.72 -14.49
C PHE A 88 0.82 7.54 -13.54
N THR A 89 0.41 6.34 -13.95
CA THR A 89 0.46 5.12 -13.12
C THR A 89 1.90 4.66 -12.90
N VAL A 90 2.75 4.74 -13.92
CA VAL A 90 4.18 4.43 -13.82
C VAL A 90 4.87 5.40 -12.86
N ALA A 91 4.63 6.72 -13.00
CA ALA A 91 5.21 7.71 -12.08
C ALA A 91 4.76 7.48 -10.63
N TYR A 92 3.49 7.12 -10.43
CA TYR A 92 2.95 6.74 -9.12
C TYR A 92 3.66 5.49 -8.54
N LEU A 93 3.81 4.43 -9.34
CA LEU A 93 4.47 3.19 -8.90
C LEU A 93 5.97 3.38 -8.68
N LEU A 94 6.64 4.27 -9.41
CA LEU A 94 8.05 4.59 -9.18
C LEU A 94 8.27 5.22 -7.81
N VAL A 95 7.35 6.06 -7.31
CA VAL A 95 7.42 6.58 -5.93
C VAL A 95 7.31 5.45 -4.91
N TRP A 96 6.40 4.50 -5.13
CA TRP A 96 6.27 3.32 -4.27
C TRP A 96 7.48 2.38 -4.37
N ALA A 97 8.02 2.16 -5.56
CA ALA A 97 9.24 1.39 -5.76
C ALA A 97 10.43 2.02 -5.04
N ALA A 98 10.57 3.35 -5.08
CA ALA A 98 11.59 4.08 -4.34
C ALA A 98 11.44 3.90 -2.81
N ALA A 99 10.20 3.87 -2.30
CA ALA A 99 9.93 3.54 -0.89
C ALA A 99 10.33 2.10 -0.52
N GLY A 100 10.48 1.22 -1.52
CA GLY A 100 10.99 -0.12 -1.35
C GLY A 100 12.45 -0.17 -0.88
N LEU A 101 13.28 0.87 -1.14
CA LEU A 101 14.66 0.91 -0.68
C LEU A 101 14.77 0.95 0.86
N PRO A 102 14.16 1.93 1.57
CA PRO A 102 14.16 1.91 3.02
C PRO A 102 13.38 0.71 3.57
N ALA A 103 12.33 0.24 2.89
CA ALA A 103 11.61 -0.97 3.30
C ALA A 103 12.49 -2.23 3.24
N TYR A 104 13.37 -2.36 2.24
CA TYR A 104 14.34 -3.45 2.17
C TYR A 104 15.33 -3.39 3.33
N GLY A 105 15.85 -2.20 3.64
CA GLY A 105 16.74 -2.00 4.79
C GLY A 105 16.07 -2.39 6.11
N LEU A 106 14.82 -1.95 6.30
CA LEU A 106 14.00 -2.34 7.45
C LEU A 106 13.78 -3.86 7.49
N ALA A 107 13.35 -4.47 6.39
CA ALA A 107 13.13 -5.91 6.30
C ALA A 107 14.40 -6.72 6.58
N ALA A 108 15.56 -6.29 6.07
CA ALA A 108 16.84 -6.93 6.35
C ALA A 108 17.25 -6.78 7.82
N GLY A 109 16.99 -5.63 8.45
CA GLY A 109 17.21 -5.42 9.88
C GLY A 109 16.31 -6.30 10.75
N LEU A 110 15.01 -6.32 10.43
CA LEU A 110 14.01 -7.13 11.12
C LEU A 110 14.27 -8.63 10.98
N GLY A 111 14.72 -9.08 9.81
CA GLY A 111 15.12 -10.48 9.58
C GLY A 111 16.28 -10.91 10.50
N ARG A 112 17.26 -10.03 10.73
CA ARG A 112 18.34 -10.29 11.70
C ARG A 112 17.83 -10.27 13.14
N ALA A 113 16.89 -9.38 13.46
CA ALA A 113 16.29 -9.32 14.79
C ALA A 113 15.45 -10.58 15.12
N ALA A 114 14.83 -11.19 14.10
CA ALA A 114 14.06 -12.42 14.26
C ALA A 114 14.94 -13.65 14.62
N SER A 115 16.24 -13.59 14.37
CA SER A 115 17.21 -14.61 14.83
C SER A 115 17.80 -14.35 16.22
N LEU A 116 17.44 -13.24 16.86
CA LEU A 116 17.84 -12.91 18.24
C LEU A 116 16.87 -13.55 19.25
N PRO A 117 17.17 -13.52 20.57
CA PRO A 117 16.27 -14.07 21.58
C PRO A 117 14.84 -13.54 21.47
N ALA A 118 13.86 -14.37 21.83
CA ALA A 118 12.44 -14.07 21.67
C ALA A 118 12.01 -12.71 22.26
N ALA A 119 12.62 -12.30 23.39
CA ALA A 119 12.38 -10.99 23.99
C ALA A 119 12.72 -9.82 23.06
N THR A 120 13.77 -9.95 22.26
CA THR A 120 14.17 -8.94 21.26
C THR A 120 13.15 -8.87 20.12
N GLY A 121 12.69 -10.02 19.61
CA GLY A 121 11.65 -10.08 18.59
C GLY A 121 10.35 -9.41 19.05
N THR A 122 9.93 -9.68 20.29
CA THR A 122 8.76 -9.03 20.91
C THR A 122 8.94 -7.52 21.08
N ALA A 123 10.11 -7.06 21.56
CA ALA A 123 10.39 -5.64 21.71
C ALA A 123 10.39 -4.90 20.35
N VAL A 124 10.93 -5.53 19.31
CA VAL A 124 10.91 -4.99 17.94
C VAL A 124 9.50 -4.96 17.38
N ALA A 125 8.69 -5.99 17.61
CA ALA A 125 7.28 -6.00 17.22
C ALA A 125 6.49 -4.89 17.92
N ALA A 126 6.70 -4.71 19.22
CA ALA A 126 6.10 -3.62 19.99
C ALA A 126 6.48 -2.25 19.41
N ALA A 127 7.75 -2.06 19.06
CA ALA A 127 8.22 -0.82 18.42
C ALA A 127 7.56 -0.58 17.05
N VAL A 128 7.44 -1.62 16.20
CA VAL A 128 6.77 -1.54 14.90
C VAL A 128 5.30 -1.12 15.05
N PHE A 129 4.57 -1.77 15.96
CA PHE A 129 3.18 -1.42 16.26
C PHE A 129 3.06 0.00 16.84
N ALA A 130 3.94 0.38 17.76
CA ALA A 130 3.94 1.71 18.38
C ALA A 130 4.22 2.81 17.35
N VAL A 131 5.24 2.66 16.51
CA VAL A 131 5.56 3.63 15.44
C VAL A 131 4.39 3.78 14.48
N SER A 132 3.77 2.67 14.07
CA SER A 132 2.61 2.71 13.19
C SER A 132 1.42 3.42 13.85
N GLY A 133 1.11 3.06 15.10
CA GLY A 133 0.00 3.64 15.87
C GLY A 133 0.19 5.13 16.14
N LEU A 134 1.37 5.54 16.56
CA LEU A 134 1.70 6.95 16.78
C LEU A 134 1.58 7.72 15.47
N TYR A 135 2.12 7.20 14.37
CA TYR A 135 2.03 7.87 13.06
C TYR A 135 0.57 8.06 12.62
N GLN A 136 -0.28 7.04 12.79
CA GLN A 136 -1.71 7.10 12.46
C GLN A 136 -2.45 8.22 13.19
N LEU A 137 -1.98 8.61 14.38
CA LEU A 137 -2.56 9.66 15.20
C LEU A 137 -1.92 11.05 14.98
N THR A 138 -0.96 11.16 14.05
CA THR A 138 -0.28 12.45 13.81
C THR A 138 -1.10 13.41 12.93
N PRO A 139 -0.94 14.73 13.14
CA PRO A 139 -1.45 15.74 12.21
C PRO A 139 -0.85 15.61 10.80
N LEU A 140 0.36 15.05 10.67
CA LEU A 140 1.00 14.82 9.37
C LEU A 140 0.21 13.79 8.56
N LYS A 141 -0.17 12.66 9.17
CA LYS A 141 -1.04 11.65 8.55
C LYS A 141 -2.36 12.26 8.08
N ASP A 142 -3.01 13.06 8.92
CA ASP A 142 -4.28 13.73 8.59
C ASP A 142 -4.13 14.66 7.38
N ARG A 143 -3.07 15.47 7.34
CA ARG A 143 -2.78 16.36 6.20
C ARG A 143 -2.51 15.57 4.92
N CYS A 144 -1.70 14.52 4.99
CA CYS A 144 -1.42 13.66 3.84
C CYS A 144 -2.69 12.98 3.33
N LEU A 145 -3.52 12.46 4.24
CA LEU A 145 -4.78 11.80 3.90
C LEU A 145 -5.77 12.79 3.27
N ALA A 146 -5.92 13.99 3.84
CA ALA A 146 -6.79 15.03 3.30
C ALA A 146 -6.39 15.42 1.87
N ARG A 147 -5.09 15.55 1.57
CA ARG A 147 -4.58 15.83 0.22
C ARG A 147 -4.78 14.65 -0.73
N CYS A 148 -4.56 13.42 -0.25
CA CYS A 148 -4.80 12.20 -1.03
C CYS A 148 -6.28 12.06 -1.44
N ARG A 149 -7.19 12.60 -0.63
CA ARG A 149 -8.65 12.53 -0.83
C ARG A 149 -9.26 13.74 -1.54
N SER A 150 -8.56 14.85 -1.68
CA SER A 150 -9.12 16.11 -2.19
C SER A 150 -9.13 16.16 -3.73
N PRO A 151 -10.28 15.95 -4.39
CA PRO A 151 -10.33 15.90 -5.85
C PRO A 151 -10.01 17.26 -6.48
N ILE A 152 -10.63 18.34 -5.98
CA ILE A 152 -10.50 19.70 -6.55
C ILE A 152 -9.08 20.23 -6.36
N GLY A 153 -8.52 20.10 -5.15
CA GLY A 153 -7.16 20.57 -4.86
C GLY A 153 -6.11 19.86 -5.70
N LEU A 154 -6.30 18.56 -5.97
CA LEU A 154 -5.43 17.81 -6.88
C LEU A 154 -5.59 18.25 -8.33
N MET A 155 -6.81 18.44 -8.84
CA MET A 155 -7.01 18.87 -10.24
C MET A 155 -6.41 20.25 -10.50
N LEU A 156 -6.60 21.22 -9.59
CA LEU A 156 -6.00 22.55 -9.70
C LEU A 156 -4.47 22.47 -9.73
N ARG A 157 -3.89 21.66 -8.84
CA ARG A 157 -2.44 21.44 -8.80
C ARG A 157 -1.93 20.69 -10.03
N TYR A 158 -2.68 19.74 -10.57
CA TYR A 158 -2.29 19.03 -11.79
C TYR A 158 -2.37 19.92 -13.03
N ALA A 159 -3.34 20.84 -13.07
CA ALA A 159 -3.47 21.80 -14.15
C ALA A 159 -2.31 22.79 -14.21
N SER A 160 -1.70 23.12 -13.06
CA SER A 160 -0.55 24.05 -12.99
C SER A 160 0.76 23.45 -13.48
N TYR A 161 0.86 22.13 -13.68
CA TYR A 161 2.08 21.52 -14.23
C TYR A 161 2.23 21.77 -15.75
N PRO A 162 3.47 21.91 -16.25
CA PRO A 162 3.75 22.03 -17.68
C PRO A 162 3.11 20.89 -18.47
N ARG A 163 2.55 21.18 -19.65
CA ARG A 163 1.81 20.18 -20.44
C ARG A 163 2.60 18.91 -20.73
N THR A 164 3.91 19.03 -20.97
CA THR A 164 4.81 17.92 -21.33
C THR A 164 5.10 16.96 -20.17
N SER A 165 5.22 17.48 -18.94
CA SER A 165 5.53 16.69 -17.74
C SER A 165 4.33 16.45 -16.83
N ARG A 166 3.15 16.98 -17.19
CA ARG A 166 1.95 17.00 -16.36
C ARG A 166 1.60 15.64 -15.76
N ASP A 167 1.58 14.60 -16.58
CA ASP A 167 1.12 13.27 -16.17
C ASP A 167 2.12 12.62 -15.20
N VAL A 168 3.43 12.82 -15.45
CA VAL A 168 4.52 12.37 -14.55
C VAL A 168 4.43 13.10 -13.22
N CYS A 169 4.34 14.44 -13.24
CA CYS A 169 4.25 15.24 -12.02
C CYS A 169 2.96 14.92 -11.23
N ALA A 170 1.83 14.71 -11.91
CA ALA A 170 0.58 14.34 -11.27
C ALA A 170 0.67 12.97 -10.59
N GLY A 171 1.23 11.98 -11.28
CA GLY A 171 1.44 10.63 -10.74
C GLY A 171 2.40 10.61 -9.55
N ALA A 172 3.56 11.27 -9.67
CA ALA A 172 4.55 11.37 -8.61
C ALA A 172 4.01 12.14 -7.38
N HIS A 173 3.30 13.26 -7.61
CA HIS A 173 2.67 14.02 -6.54
C HIS A 173 1.60 13.21 -5.80
N HIS A 174 0.77 12.46 -6.53
CA HIS A 174 -0.20 11.56 -5.90
C HIS A 174 0.48 10.43 -5.14
N GLY A 175 1.52 9.82 -5.73
CA GLY A 175 2.32 8.77 -5.12
C GLY A 175 2.93 9.22 -3.80
N ALA A 176 3.49 10.44 -3.74
CA ALA A 176 4.08 10.99 -2.52
C ALA A 176 3.05 11.17 -1.39
N PHE A 177 1.86 11.70 -1.68
CA PHE A 177 0.81 11.83 -0.66
C PHE A 177 0.22 10.49 -0.25
N CYS A 178 0.06 9.56 -1.21
CA CYS A 178 -0.40 8.20 -0.95
C CYS A 178 0.59 7.44 -0.06
N LEU A 179 1.89 7.54 -0.34
CA LEU A 179 2.95 6.97 0.48
C LEU A 179 2.94 7.61 1.87
N GLY A 180 2.92 8.95 1.95
CA GLY A 180 2.85 9.68 3.20
C GLY A 180 1.67 9.24 4.07
N CYS A 181 0.49 9.01 3.49
CA CYS A 181 -0.66 8.58 4.29
C CYS A 181 -0.72 7.06 4.58
N CYS A 182 0.09 6.21 3.94
CA CYS A 182 -0.06 4.74 4.07
C CYS A 182 1.21 4.01 4.51
N TRP A 183 2.38 4.65 4.55
CA TRP A 183 3.65 3.96 4.82
C TRP A 183 3.66 3.26 6.19
N SER A 184 3.04 3.86 7.21
CA SER A 184 2.93 3.27 8.55
C SER A 184 2.17 1.94 8.55
N LEU A 185 1.16 1.81 7.68
CA LEU A 185 0.41 0.57 7.49
C LEU A 185 1.23 -0.47 6.72
N MET A 186 2.10 -0.05 5.81
CA MET A 186 3.03 -0.97 5.14
C MET A 186 4.08 -1.50 6.11
N VAL A 187 4.49 -0.71 7.09
CA VAL A 187 5.39 -1.15 8.17
C VAL A 187 4.74 -2.25 9.03
N LEU A 188 3.42 -2.24 9.24
CA LEU A 188 2.71 -3.31 9.95
C LEU A 188 2.82 -4.68 9.26
N LEU A 189 2.95 -4.73 7.92
CA LEU A 189 3.18 -6.00 7.22
C LEU A 189 4.44 -6.70 7.71
N ALA A 190 5.45 -5.95 8.17
CA ALA A 190 6.65 -6.56 8.70
C ALA A 190 6.40 -7.30 10.03
N ALA A 191 5.53 -6.78 10.90
CA ALA A 191 5.13 -7.45 12.14
C ALA A 191 4.26 -8.70 11.88
N PHE A 192 3.35 -8.62 10.91
CA PHE A 192 2.51 -9.76 10.53
C PHE A 192 3.21 -10.78 9.60
N GLY A 193 4.40 -10.44 9.12
CA GLY A 193 5.19 -11.22 8.17
C GLY A 193 4.93 -10.77 6.73
N VAL A 194 6.04 -10.60 5.99
CA VAL A 194 5.97 -10.18 4.59
C VAL A 194 5.27 -11.26 3.78
N MET A 195 4.41 -10.84 2.84
CA MET A 195 3.54 -11.71 2.04
C MET A 195 2.46 -12.49 2.82
N ASN A 196 2.15 -12.10 4.07
CA ASN A 196 0.94 -12.55 4.74
C ASN A 196 -0.30 -11.99 4.01
N LEU A 197 -0.94 -12.82 3.17
CA LEU A 197 -2.06 -12.40 2.33
C LEU A 197 -3.27 -11.91 3.13
N TRP A 198 -3.53 -12.49 4.31
CA TRP A 198 -4.60 -12.01 5.19
C TRP A 198 -4.33 -10.60 5.70
N ALA A 199 -3.10 -10.34 6.16
CA ALA A 199 -2.68 -9.01 6.57
C ALA A 199 -2.75 -8.02 5.39
N MET A 200 -2.35 -8.44 4.19
CA MET A 200 -2.46 -7.60 2.99
C MET A 200 -3.91 -7.24 2.67
N VAL A 201 -4.83 -8.21 2.67
CA VAL A 201 -6.26 -7.96 2.42
C VAL A 201 -6.83 -7.01 3.47
N ALA A 202 -6.55 -7.26 4.75
CA ALA A 202 -7.02 -6.42 5.86
C ALA A 202 -6.49 -4.98 5.73
N LEU A 203 -5.20 -4.80 5.47
CA LEU A 203 -4.59 -3.48 5.30
C LEU A 203 -5.09 -2.78 4.04
N THR A 204 -5.33 -3.50 2.94
CA THR A 204 -5.98 -2.94 1.75
C THR A 204 -7.38 -2.45 2.07
N ALA A 205 -8.17 -3.20 2.83
CA ALA A 205 -9.49 -2.78 3.28
C ALA A 205 -9.41 -1.51 4.14
N VAL A 206 -8.51 -1.48 5.12
CA VAL A 206 -8.26 -0.29 5.96
C VAL A 206 -7.87 0.92 5.12
N ILE A 207 -6.90 0.79 4.22
CA ILE A 207 -6.41 1.90 3.38
C ILE A 207 -7.52 2.42 2.46
N THR A 208 -8.31 1.51 1.91
CA THR A 208 -9.46 1.85 1.07
C THR A 208 -10.52 2.58 1.90
N ALA A 209 -10.81 2.11 3.11
CA ALA A 209 -11.75 2.76 4.03
C ALA A 209 -11.25 4.16 4.45
N GLU A 210 -9.98 4.34 4.80
CA GLU A 210 -9.41 5.64 5.15
C GLU A 210 -9.53 6.66 4.00
N LYS A 211 -9.32 6.20 2.75
CA LYS A 211 -9.32 7.05 1.56
C LYS A 211 -10.72 7.34 1.02
N LEU A 212 -11.63 6.37 1.11
CA LEU A 212 -12.93 6.46 0.43
C LEU A 212 -14.10 6.71 1.38
N ALA A 213 -14.02 6.32 2.66
CA ALA A 213 -15.12 6.54 3.60
C ALA A 213 -15.25 8.02 3.97
N PRO A 214 -16.49 8.55 4.13
CA PRO A 214 -16.71 9.94 4.54
C PRO A 214 -15.89 10.33 5.77
N ALA A 215 -15.91 9.48 6.80
CA ALA A 215 -15.19 9.65 8.06
C ALA A 215 -13.85 8.88 8.12
N GLY A 216 -13.11 8.78 7.02
CA GLY A 216 -11.84 8.03 6.97
C GLY A 216 -10.77 8.43 8.01
N TYR A 217 -10.83 9.62 8.58
CA TYR A 217 -9.97 10.02 9.71
C TYR A 217 -10.28 9.24 11.00
N LEU A 218 -11.56 8.87 11.23
CA LEU A 218 -11.94 8.00 12.35
C LEU A 218 -11.37 6.60 12.16
N VAL A 219 -11.37 6.08 10.94
CA VAL A 219 -10.74 4.80 10.61
C VAL A 219 -9.25 4.86 10.95
N ALA A 220 -8.54 5.90 10.54
CA ALA A 220 -7.13 6.08 10.88
C ALA A 220 -6.90 6.15 12.40
N ARG A 221 -7.76 6.85 13.15
CA ARG A 221 -7.68 6.90 14.63
C ARG A 221 -7.91 5.55 15.29
N VAL A 222 -8.95 4.82 14.87
CA VAL A 222 -9.24 3.47 15.38
C VAL A 222 -8.06 2.55 15.12
N VAL A 223 -7.50 2.57 13.91
CA VAL A 223 -6.31 1.79 13.56
C VAL A 223 -5.10 2.23 14.37
N GLY A 224 -4.94 3.54 14.61
CA GLY A 224 -3.89 4.08 15.47
C GLY A 224 -3.94 3.52 16.88
N PHE A 225 -5.11 3.63 17.54
CA PHE A 225 -5.32 3.09 18.88
C PHE A 225 -5.19 1.55 18.91
N ALA A 226 -5.71 0.85 17.91
CA ALA A 226 -5.56 -0.60 17.79
C ALA A 226 -4.08 -1.00 17.68
N SER A 227 -3.28 -0.29 16.88
CA SER A 227 -1.83 -0.53 16.78
C SER A 227 -1.12 -0.26 18.10
N ILE A 228 -1.48 0.79 18.85
CA ILE A 228 -0.91 1.01 20.21
C ILE A 228 -1.31 -0.12 21.16
N ALA A 229 -2.56 -0.57 21.12
CA ALA A 229 -3.01 -1.70 21.93
C ALA A 229 -2.23 -2.99 21.57
N LEU A 230 -1.97 -3.24 20.29
CA LEU A 230 -1.12 -4.36 19.84
C LEU A 230 0.33 -4.23 20.33
N ALA A 231 0.88 -3.01 20.36
CA ALA A 231 2.23 -2.75 20.88
C ALA A 231 2.37 -3.16 22.35
N VAL A 232 1.32 -2.99 23.14
CA VAL A 232 1.26 -3.42 24.54
C VAL A 232 0.98 -4.92 24.60
N ALA A 233 -0.08 -5.41 23.93
CA ALA A 233 -0.53 -6.80 24.00
C ALA A 233 0.54 -7.83 23.57
N VAL A 234 1.44 -7.48 22.65
CA VAL A 234 2.46 -8.42 22.13
C VAL A 234 3.41 -8.95 23.21
N PHE A 235 3.57 -8.26 24.34
CA PHE A 235 4.38 -8.75 25.47
C PHE A 235 3.78 -9.98 26.16
N TRP A 236 2.44 -10.11 26.14
CA TRP A 236 1.74 -11.28 26.69
C TRP A 236 1.36 -12.29 25.59
N PHE A 237 1.13 -11.81 24.37
CA PHE A 237 0.73 -12.62 23.23
C PHE A 237 1.71 -12.42 22.05
N PRO A 238 2.92 -13.01 22.10
CA PRO A 238 3.90 -12.84 21.03
C PRO A 238 3.36 -13.25 19.65
N ALA A 239 2.44 -14.22 19.60
CA ALA A 239 1.78 -14.70 18.39
C ALA A 239 1.02 -13.60 17.60
N LEU A 240 0.78 -12.42 18.19
CA LEU A 240 0.23 -11.26 17.48
C LEU A 240 1.17 -10.70 16.40
N ALA A 241 2.46 -11.01 16.47
CA ALA A 241 3.49 -10.58 15.52
C ALA A 241 4.24 -11.77 14.91
N PRO A 242 3.54 -12.66 14.16
CA PRO A 242 4.13 -13.91 13.70
C PRO A 242 5.35 -13.71 12.79
N GLY A 243 5.47 -12.56 12.12
CA GLY A 243 6.64 -12.20 11.31
C GLY A 243 7.91 -11.89 12.11
N LEU A 244 7.82 -11.75 13.43
CA LEU A 244 8.95 -11.36 14.31
C LEU A 244 9.12 -12.30 15.51
N THR A 245 8.07 -12.99 15.94
CA THR A 245 8.06 -13.85 17.14
C THR A 245 7.82 -15.33 16.84
N GLY A 246 7.32 -15.66 15.64
CA GLY A 246 6.86 -17.01 15.27
C GLY A 246 7.95 -18.08 15.13
N GLY A 247 9.23 -17.70 15.16
CA GLY A 247 10.35 -18.66 15.08
C GLY A 247 10.55 -19.52 16.33
N GLY A 248 9.91 -19.18 17.45
CA GLY A 248 10.14 -19.85 18.74
C GLY A 248 9.31 -21.11 19.01
N THR A 249 8.27 -21.41 18.23
CA THR A 249 7.36 -22.55 18.50
C THR A 249 7.66 -23.81 17.68
N ALA A 250 8.71 -23.82 16.86
CA ALA A 250 9.10 -24.99 16.06
C ALA A 250 10.15 -25.89 16.77
N GLY A 251 10.38 -25.68 18.05
CA GLY A 251 11.44 -26.35 18.83
C GLY A 251 10.99 -26.89 20.19
N MET A 252 9.74 -27.38 20.29
CA MET A 252 9.29 -28.25 21.38
C MET A 252 8.63 -29.49 20.79
#